data_AF-A0A7S9ITI7-F1
#
_entry.id   AF-A0A7S9ITI7-F1
#
_cell.length_a   1.000
_cell.length_b   1.000
_cell.length_c   1.000
_cell.angle_alpha   90.00
_cell.angle_beta   90.00
_cell.angle_gamma   90.00
#
_symmetry.space_group_name_H-M   'P 1'
#
loop_
_entity.id
_entity.type
_entity.pdbx_description
1 polymer ?
#
loop_
_entity_poly.entity_id
_entity_poly.type
_entity_poly.pdbx_seq_one_letter_code
_entity_poly.pdbx_strand_id
1 'polypeptide(L)' 'PVPQDIDNDTQPHIPRPKNKWILYRQSKSAEVIRLNPGVTATEISRVVSEWWKNETPEIKAYWQAMAEEE' A
#
# COMPACT_ATOMS: atom_id res chain seq x y z
N PRO A 1 10.36 -6.52 -43.24
CA PRO A 1 9.55 -6.05 -42.09
C PRO A 1 9.76 -6.98 -40.89
N VAL A 2 10.73 -6.63 -40.05
CA VAL A 2 11.09 -7.42 -38.84
C VAL A 2 10.32 -6.84 -37.65
N PRO A 3 9.71 -7.67 -36.77
CA PRO A 3 8.87 -7.21 -35.67
C PRO A 3 9.66 -6.45 -34.60
N GLN A 4 8.99 -5.52 -33.95
CA GLN A 4 9.46 -4.74 -32.81
C GLN A 4 9.33 -5.58 -31.54
N ASP A 5 10.36 -6.35 -31.19
CA ASP A 5 10.51 -6.88 -29.83
C ASP A 5 11.36 -5.86 -29.07
N ILE A 6 10.67 -4.90 -28.44
CA ILE A 6 11.29 -3.98 -27.49
C ILE A 6 11.51 -4.78 -26.20
N ASP A 7 12.74 -5.21 -26.02
CA ASP A 7 13.27 -5.75 -24.77
C ASP A 7 13.01 -4.79 -23.59
N ASN A 8 12.97 -5.38 -22.39
CA ASN A 8 13.49 -4.84 -21.12
C ASN A 8 12.44 -4.65 -20.01
N ASP A 9 12.16 -5.70 -19.23
CA ASP A 9 11.75 -5.53 -17.81
C ASP A 9 12.17 -6.73 -16.93
N THR A 10 13.45 -7.07 -16.97
CA THR A 10 14.12 -7.88 -15.94
C THR A 10 15.06 -7.00 -15.12
N GLN A 11 14.59 -5.83 -14.67
CA GLN A 11 15.26 -5.16 -13.56
C GLN A 11 14.87 -5.88 -12.26
N PRO A 12 15.82 -6.37 -11.45
CA PRO A 12 15.52 -6.78 -10.09
C PRO A 12 15.04 -5.54 -9.36
N HIS A 13 13.72 -5.40 -9.24
CA HIS A 13 13.08 -4.29 -8.60
C HIS A 13 13.44 -4.40 -7.12
N ILE A 14 14.55 -3.74 -6.71
CA ILE A 14 14.88 -3.58 -5.30
C ILE A 14 13.62 -2.94 -4.71
N PRO A 15 12.85 -3.65 -3.87
CA PRO A 15 11.65 -3.07 -3.32
C PRO A 15 12.12 -1.88 -2.50
N ARG A 16 11.71 -0.69 -2.93
CA ARG A 16 11.90 0.52 -2.14
C ARG A 16 11.29 0.23 -0.77
N PRO A 17 11.93 0.64 0.34
CA PRO A 17 11.34 0.46 1.66
C PRO A 17 9.92 1.01 1.62
N LYS A 18 8.96 0.18 2.02
CA LYS A 18 7.54 0.49 1.83
C LYS A 18 7.22 1.76 2.62
N ASN A 19 6.73 2.79 1.93
CA ASN A 19 6.26 4.02 2.57
C ASN A 19 5.23 3.67 3.67
N LYS A 20 5.26 4.40 4.80
CA LYS A 20 4.32 4.26 5.93
C LYS A 20 2.86 4.08 5.52
N TRP A 21 2.42 4.75 4.45
CA TRP A 21 1.05 4.62 3.96
C TRP A 21 0.76 3.24 3.34
N ILE A 22 1.73 2.63 2.67
CA ILE A 22 1.60 1.28 2.09
C ILE A 22 1.46 0.24 3.20
N LEU A 23 2.29 0.34 4.24
CA LEU A 23 2.21 -0.55 5.41
C LEU A 23 0.87 -0.40 6.14
N TYR A 24 0.45 0.84 6.41
CA TYR A 24 -0.85 1.14 6.99
C TYR A 24 -2.00 0.58 6.16
N ARG A 25 -1.98 0.82 4.84
CA ARG A 25 -3.02 0.36 3.94
C ARG A 25 -3.09 -1.15 3.86
N GLN A 26 -1.96 -1.86 3.81
CA GLN A 26 -1.94 -3.32 3.81
C GLN A 26 -2.61 -3.85 5.09
N SER A 27 -2.22 -3.35 6.26
CA SER A 27 -2.82 -3.74 7.54
C SER A 27 -4.33 -3.48 7.59
N LYS A 28 -4.76 -2.25 7.26
CA LYS A 28 -6.18 -1.85 7.34
C LYS A 28 -7.04 -2.46 6.24
N SER A 29 -6.51 -2.68 5.04
CA SER A 29 -7.27 -3.33 3.96
C SER A 29 -7.70 -4.75 4.32
N ALA A 30 -6.82 -5.52 4.99
CA ALA A 30 -7.15 -6.85 5.47
C ALA A 30 -8.28 -6.81 6.52
N GLU A 31 -8.25 -5.82 7.41
CA GLU A 31 -9.31 -5.59 8.39
C GLU A 31 -10.66 -5.26 7.72
N VAL A 32 -10.67 -4.38 6.72
CA VAL A 32 -11.88 -4.00 5.97
C VAL A 32 -12.46 -5.19 5.19
N ILE A 33 -11.62 -6.00 4.53
CA ILE A 33 -12.06 -7.20 3.81
C ILE A 33 -12.68 -8.23 4.77
N ARG A 34 -12.07 -8.40 5.95
CA ARG A 34 -12.58 -9.33 6.97
C ARG A 34 -13.95 -8.91 7.50
N LEU A 35 -14.18 -7.61 7.66
CA LEU A 35 -15.46 -7.07 8.12
C LEU A 35 -16.52 -7.03 7.01
N ASN A 36 -16.10 -6.80 5.76
CA ASN A 36 -16.98 -6.70 4.60
C ASN A 36 -16.49 -7.60 3.45
N PRO A 37 -16.82 -8.90 3.48
CA PRO A 37 -16.52 -9.80 2.38
C PRO A 37 -17.13 -9.29 1.07
N GLY A 38 -16.33 -9.12 0.02
CA GLY A 38 -16.79 -8.61 -1.28
C GLY A 38 -16.67 -7.09 -1.46
N VAL A 39 -16.11 -6.37 -0.47
CA VAL A 39 -15.76 -4.96 -0.62
C VAL A 39 -14.77 -4.75 -1.79
N THR A 40 -14.99 -3.71 -2.58
CA THR A 40 -14.14 -3.41 -3.73
C THR A 40 -12.82 -2.75 -3.32
N ALA A 41 -11.76 -2.93 -4.10
CA ALA A 41 -10.47 -2.26 -3.86
C ALA A 41 -10.61 -0.72 -3.86
N THR A 42 -11.56 -0.18 -4.61
CA THR A 42 -11.91 1.24 -4.65
C THR A 42 -12.49 1.70 -3.31
N GLU A 43 -13.46 0.96 -2.75
CA GLU A 43 -14.03 1.24 -1.43
C GLU A 43 -12.96 1.18 -0.35
N ILE A 44 -12.15 0.12 -0.32
CA ILE A 44 -11.06 -0.04 0.65
C ILE A 44 -10.14 1.17 0.59
N SER A 45 -9.73 1.59 -0.61
CA SER A 45 -8.80 2.70 -0.77
C SER A 45 -9.40 4.02 -0.29
N ARG A 46 -10.69 4.26 -0.52
CA ARG A 46 -11.42 5.41 0.04
C ARG A 46 -11.41 5.38 1.56
N VAL A 47 -11.92 4.29 2.15
CA VAL A 47 -12.08 4.13 3.60
C VAL A 47 -10.74 4.27 4.32
N VAL A 48 -9.71 3.55 3.87
CA VAL A 48 -8.38 3.57 4.48
C VAL A 48 -7.72 4.95 4.34
N SER A 49 -7.95 5.67 3.24
CA SER A 49 -7.40 7.02 3.07
C SER A 49 -8.05 8.01 4.03
N GLU A 50 -9.35 7.88 4.29
CA GLU A 50 -10.07 8.69 5.29
C GLU A 50 -9.61 8.33 6.71
N TRP A 51 -9.45 7.04 7.02
CA TRP A 51 -8.91 6.59 8.30
C TRP A 51 -7.52 7.17 8.52
N TRP A 52 -6.61 7.05 7.54
CA TRP A 52 -5.27 7.63 7.64
C TRP A 52 -5.30 9.14 7.88
N LYS A 53 -6.22 9.89 7.24
CA LYS A 53 -6.34 11.33 7.50
C LYS A 53 -6.76 11.62 8.93
N ASN A 54 -7.76 10.89 9.44
CA ASN A 54 -8.32 11.05 10.79
C ASN A 54 -7.53 10.32 11.88
N GLU A 55 -6.52 9.53 11.50
CA GLU A 55 -5.71 8.75 12.43
C GLU A 55 -4.85 9.65 13.31
N THR A 56 -4.63 9.18 14.54
CA THR A 56 -3.84 9.88 15.54
C THR A 56 -2.37 10.07 15.11
N PRO A 57 -1.70 11.15 15.54
CA PRO A 57 -0.28 11.38 15.27
C PRO A 57 0.62 10.21 15.73
N GLU A 58 0.27 9.57 16.85
CA GLU A 58 1.02 8.45 17.44
C GLU A 58 1.03 7.23 16.51
N ILE A 59 -0.13 6.89 15.94
CA ILE A 59 -0.21 5.78 14.97
C ILE A 59 0.52 6.15 13.68
N LYS A 60 0.37 7.39 13.18
CA LYS A 60 1.13 7.84 12.01
C LYS A 60 2.64 7.77 12.23
N ALA A 61 3.10 8.11 13.44
CA ALA A 61 4.49 8.01 13.85
C ALA A 61 4.97 6.56 13.96
N TYR A 62 4.14 5.67 14.53
CA TYR A 62 4.41 4.23 14.55
C TYR A 62 4.64 3.68 13.14
N TRP A 63 3.74 3.97 12.19
CA TRP A 63 3.91 3.51 10.81
C TRP A 63 5.07 4.21 10.07
N GLN A 64 5.41 5.45 10.44
CA GLN A 64 6.61 6.12 9.96
C GLN A 64 7.88 5.40 10.42
N ALA A 65 7.98 5.05 11.70
CA ALA A 65 9.12 4.31 12.25
C ALA A 65 9.25 2.92 11.60
N MET A 66 8.14 2.19 11.47
CA MET A 66 8.11 0.89 10.79
C MET A 66 8.56 0.96 9.32
N ALA A 67 8.29 2.07 8.64
CA ALA A 67 8.71 2.30 7.26
C ALA A 67 10.16 2.76 7.12
N GLU A 68 10.75 3.29 8.20
CA GLU A 68 12.14 3.72 8.28
C GLU A 68 13.06 2.58 8.76
N GLU A 69 12.49 1.57 9.42
CA GLU A 69 13.14 0.31 9.82
C GLU A 69 13.13 -0.78 8.74
N GLU A 70 12.30 -0.66 7.69
CA GLU A 70 12.41 -1.47 6.46
C GLU A 70 13.52 -0.96 5.53
#